data_AF-A0A7S2LYD1-F1
#
_entry.id   AF-A0A7S2LYD1-F1
#
_cell.length_a   1.000
_cell.length_b   1.000
_cell.length_c   1.000
_cell.angle_alpha   90.00
_cell.angle_beta   90.00
_cell.angle_gamma   90.00
#
_symmetry.space_group_name_H-M   'P 1'
#
loop_
_entity.id
_entity.type
_entity.pdbx_description
1 polymer ?
#
loop_
_entity_poly.entity_id
_entity_poly.type
_entity_poly.pdbx_seq_one_letter_code
_entity_poly.pdbx_strand_id
1 'polypeptide(L)'
;RQLRTPQEAGESPKASCSFTTDLQSAETATSSRTELKRHSSKLKRALSWGTGAKRCSARPTPASGNYNFPEDYAWLEATLEVLCRNEAVGLGCVDVPTGRGFAPLFFVIGGCPNVFCGMQAVMYSAPIEQAGQGEVDFWWVKPARVEAGGGPSVEANTLNRHAKGPHKNDPGRSKPFYKPLADLFASSRGYKDGLRFGLEFVEPRGGAGRGVQRAFMEEERDGGRNRMYLHLVWQEDWTANPFARSKYIKGKLVYQKNPQAQQFFARSYTIANSRLELADDEAPPFDSVLPGDDIKG
;
A
#
# COMPACT_ATOMS: atom_id res chain seq x y z
N ARG A 1 -59.89 -15.45 4.96
CA ARG A 1 -59.63 -14.44 6.01
C ARG A 1 -58.58 -13.50 5.43
N GLN A 2 -58.95 -12.23 5.26
CA GLN A 2 -58.33 -11.29 4.34
C GLN A 2 -56.92 -10.84 4.74
N LEU A 3 -56.09 -10.65 3.72
CA LEU A 3 -54.79 -9.96 3.70
C LEU A 3 -54.98 -8.45 3.94
N ARG A 4 -54.06 -7.84 4.69
CA ARG A 4 -53.85 -6.37 4.69
C ARG A 4 -52.35 -6.07 4.70
N THR A 5 -51.88 -5.57 3.56
CA THR A 5 -50.70 -4.72 3.41
C THR A 5 -51.04 -3.28 3.83
N PRO A 6 -50.09 -2.53 4.41
CA PRO A 6 -50.11 -1.07 4.38
C PRO A 6 -49.17 -0.54 3.29
N GLN A 7 -49.63 0.56 2.71
CA GLN A 7 -49.12 1.29 1.56
C GLN A 7 -48.96 2.75 2.03
N GLU A 8 -47.76 3.32 1.99
CA GLU A 8 -47.47 4.77 2.02
C GLU A 8 -46.14 4.94 1.24
N ALA A 9 -45.98 5.68 0.12
CA ALA A 9 -46.46 6.97 -0.38
C ALA A 9 -45.72 8.20 0.20
N GLY A 10 -45.05 8.94 -0.69
CA GLY A 10 -44.52 10.30 -0.49
C GLY A 10 -43.06 10.34 0.00
N GLU A 11 -42.14 11.20 -0.45
CA GLU A 11 -42.17 12.40 -1.28
C GLU A 11 -40.73 12.65 -1.80
N SER A 12 -40.61 13.21 -3.00
CA SER A 12 -39.36 13.80 -3.52
C SER A 12 -39.35 15.31 -3.29
N PRO A 13 -38.19 15.91 -2.97
CA PRO A 13 -37.91 17.28 -3.34
C PRO A 13 -36.78 17.38 -4.37
N LYS A 14 -37.11 18.03 -5.50
CA LYS A 14 -36.18 18.65 -6.43
C LYS A 14 -35.54 19.86 -5.76
N ALA A 15 -34.22 20.02 -5.87
CA ALA A 15 -33.56 21.30 -5.64
C ALA A 15 -32.51 21.54 -6.73
N SER A 16 -32.91 22.35 -7.70
CA SER A 16 -32.03 23.04 -8.64
C SER A 16 -31.33 24.19 -7.91
N CYS A 17 -30.01 24.30 -8.05
CA CYS A 17 -29.30 25.53 -7.73
C CYS A 17 -28.29 25.84 -8.84
N SER A 18 -28.71 26.72 -9.74
CA SER A 18 -27.87 27.44 -10.69
C SER A 18 -27.23 28.63 -9.98
N PHE A 19 -25.91 28.78 -10.10
CA PHE A 19 -25.22 30.01 -9.75
C PHE A 19 -24.31 30.42 -10.91
N THR A 20 -24.79 31.41 -11.66
CA THR A 20 -24.02 32.26 -12.57
C THR A 20 -23.69 33.55 -11.84
N THR A 21 -22.42 33.95 -11.81
CA THR A 21 -22.02 35.35 -11.71
C THR A 21 -20.73 35.56 -12.48
N ASP A 22 -20.87 36.29 -13.58
CA ASP A 22 -19.84 37.03 -14.30
C ASP A 22 -19.30 38.20 -13.46
N LEU A 23 -18.00 38.49 -13.62
CA LEU A 23 -17.35 39.81 -13.49
C LEU A 23 -15.85 39.58 -13.88
N GLN A 24 -15.35 39.94 -15.08
CA GLN A 24 -15.02 41.29 -15.57
C GLN A 24 -14.34 42.14 -14.48
N SER A 25 -13.15 42.74 -14.58
CA SER A 25 -12.29 43.11 -15.72
C SER A 25 -10.91 43.61 -15.21
N ALA A 26 -9.95 43.69 -16.14
CA ALA A 26 -8.95 44.78 -16.30
C ALA A 26 -7.87 44.97 -15.21
N GLU A 27 -6.66 45.48 -15.47
CA GLU A 27 -5.91 45.93 -16.65
C GLU A 27 -4.48 46.27 -16.18
N THR A 28 -3.47 46.17 -17.06
CA THR A 28 -2.22 46.98 -17.10
C THR A 28 -1.22 46.87 -15.90
N ALA A 29 0.10 47.05 -16.01
CA ALA A 29 0.94 47.68 -17.02
C ALA A 29 2.43 47.24 -16.83
N THR A 30 3.13 47.08 -17.95
CA THR A 30 4.49 47.58 -18.30
C THR A 30 5.70 47.59 -17.36
N SER A 31 6.84 47.28 -18.01
CA SER A 31 8.20 47.82 -17.81
C SER A 31 9.03 47.13 -16.71
N SER A 32 10.27 46.71 -16.92
CA SER A 32 11.32 47.40 -17.66
C SER A 32 12.42 46.45 -18.16
N ARG A 33 13.03 46.87 -19.26
CA ARG A 33 14.10 46.27 -20.03
C ARG A 33 15.37 47.04 -19.69
N THR A 34 16.36 46.36 -19.09
CA THR A 34 17.76 46.84 -18.99
C THR A 34 18.63 45.59 -19.00
N GLU A 35 19.21 45.25 -20.15
CA GLU A 35 20.61 45.57 -20.47
C GLU A 35 21.61 45.02 -19.45
N LEU A 36 22.29 43.93 -19.82
CA LEU A 36 23.71 43.74 -19.52
C LEU A 36 24.31 42.73 -20.51
N LYS A 37 24.76 43.27 -21.65
CA LYS A 37 25.84 42.72 -22.45
C LYS A 37 27.14 42.88 -21.66
N ARG A 38 27.87 41.79 -21.43
CA ARG A 38 29.34 41.66 -21.49
C ARG A 38 29.77 40.45 -20.66
N HIS A 39 30.29 39.42 -21.33
CA HIS A 39 31.53 38.70 -21.00
C HIS A 39 31.64 37.44 -21.88
N SER A 40 31.79 37.67 -23.19
CA SER A 40 32.27 36.66 -24.15
C SER A 40 33.76 36.89 -24.32
N SER A 41 34.58 36.09 -23.65
CA SER A 41 35.97 35.74 -24.03
C SER A 41 36.72 35.11 -22.85
N LYS A 42 36.41 33.85 -22.49
CA LYS A 42 37.30 32.97 -21.69
C LYS A 42 36.85 31.50 -21.67
N LEU A 43 36.30 31.02 -22.78
CA LEU A 43 35.81 29.64 -22.95
C LEU A 43 36.61 28.92 -24.05
N LYS A 44 37.93 28.79 -23.84
CA LYS A 44 38.82 27.94 -24.66
C LYS A 44 39.92 27.28 -23.81
N ARG A 45 39.54 26.71 -22.66
CA ARG A 45 40.40 25.82 -21.85
C ARG A 45 39.53 24.93 -20.94
N ALA A 46 38.67 24.11 -21.55
CA ALA A 46 37.88 23.09 -20.84
C ALA A 46 37.54 21.89 -21.76
N LEU A 47 38.41 21.56 -22.71
CA LEU A 47 38.27 20.41 -23.61
C LEU A 47 39.43 19.43 -23.39
N SER A 48 39.47 18.81 -22.21
CA SER A 48 40.14 17.52 -22.01
C SER A 48 39.65 16.84 -20.72
N TRP A 49 38.34 16.85 -20.48
CA TRP A 49 37.77 15.94 -19.49
C TRP A 49 37.46 14.65 -20.22
N GLY A 50 38.42 13.73 -20.15
CA GLY A 50 38.30 12.39 -20.70
C GLY A 50 36.99 11.76 -20.25
N THR A 51 36.31 11.12 -21.19
CA THR A 51 35.17 10.22 -21.03
C THR A 51 35.56 8.94 -20.30
N GLY A 52 36.26 9.08 -19.17
CA GLY A 52 36.44 8.01 -18.20
C GLY A 52 35.20 7.97 -17.34
N ALA A 53 34.13 7.34 -17.83
CA ALA A 53 33.02 6.92 -16.99
C ALA A 53 33.61 6.04 -15.89
N LYS A 54 33.88 6.64 -14.71
CA LYS A 54 34.26 5.91 -13.51
C LYS A 54 33.10 4.97 -13.25
N ARG A 55 33.27 3.68 -13.60
CA ARG A 55 32.39 2.61 -13.12
C ARG A 55 32.41 2.74 -11.61
N CYS A 56 31.35 3.30 -11.05
CA CYS A 56 31.07 3.20 -9.63
C CYS A 56 30.97 1.70 -9.36
N SER A 57 32.06 1.10 -8.89
CA SER A 57 32.05 -0.27 -8.42
C SER A 57 31.01 -0.31 -7.31
N ALA A 58 29.86 -0.94 -7.59
CA ALA A 58 28.80 -1.10 -6.61
C ALA A 58 29.42 -1.73 -5.37
N ARG A 59 29.45 -0.97 -4.27
CA ARG A 59 29.87 -1.54 -2.99
C ARG A 59 28.83 -2.63 -2.66
N PRO A 60 29.25 -3.84 -2.27
CA PRO A 60 28.31 -4.86 -1.85
C PRO A 60 27.44 -4.27 -0.74
N THR A 61 26.13 -4.28 -0.96
CA THR A 61 25.15 -3.89 0.05
C THR A 61 25.36 -4.81 1.26
N PRO A 62 25.46 -4.28 2.49
CA PRO A 62 25.53 -5.12 3.67
C PRO A 62 24.32 -6.05 3.69
N ALA A 63 24.55 -7.33 4.00
CA ALA A 63 23.50 -8.33 4.09
C ALA A 63 22.39 -7.83 5.03
N SER A 64 21.13 -8.00 4.62
CA SER A 64 20.01 -7.59 5.47
C SER A 64 20.01 -8.36 6.77
N GLY A 65 19.52 -7.74 7.84
CA GLY A 65 19.30 -8.42 9.12
C GLY A 65 18.06 -9.33 9.12
N ASN A 66 17.39 -9.49 7.97
CA ASN A 66 16.15 -10.24 7.86
C ASN A 66 16.41 -11.72 7.55
N TYR A 67 16.28 -12.53 8.59
CA TYR A 67 16.44 -13.98 8.50
C TYR A 67 15.22 -14.70 7.91
N ASN A 68 14.07 -14.03 7.78
CA ASN A 68 12.86 -14.66 7.27
C ASN A 68 12.94 -14.80 5.74
N PHE A 69 12.35 -15.87 5.22
CA PHE A 69 12.16 -16.13 3.79
C PHE A 69 10.67 -16.10 3.43
N PRO A 70 10.30 -15.90 2.16
CA PRO A 70 8.89 -15.96 1.76
C PRO A 70 8.21 -17.29 2.09
N GLU A 71 8.95 -18.41 1.99
CA GLU A 71 8.44 -19.75 2.32
C GLU A 71 8.02 -19.90 3.79
N ASP A 72 8.64 -19.14 4.70
CA ASP A 72 8.24 -19.09 6.10
C ASP A 72 6.76 -18.66 6.24
N TYR A 73 6.28 -17.85 5.30
CA TYR A 73 4.91 -17.32 5.26
C TYR A 73 3.93 -18.19 4.45
N ALA A 74 4.27 -19.44 4.12
CA ALA A 74 3.37 -20.37 3.42
C ALA A 74 2.01 -20.52 4.12
N TRP A 75 1.96 -20.32 5.45
CA TRP A 75 0.70 -20.33 6.22
C TRP A 75 -0.29 -19.24 5.82
N LEU A 76 0.15 -18.20 5.12
CA LEU A 76 -0.67 -17.08 4.63
C LEU A 76 -1.18 -17.29 3.20
N GLU A 77 -0.65 -18.28 2.47
CA GLU A 77 -0.85 -18.45 1.03
C GLU A 77 -2.33 -18.49 0.63
N ALA A 78 -3.14 -19.33 1.28
CA ALA A 78 -4.58 -19.42 1.02
C ALA A 78 -5.32 -18.08 1.21
N THR A 79 -4.88 -17.26 2.18
CA THR A 79 -5.46 -15.93 2.40
C THR A 79 -5.06 -14.96 1.29
N LEU A 80 -3.82 -15.04 0.81
CA LEU A 80 -3.33 -14.26 -0.33
C LEU A 80 -4.01 -14.67 -1.64
N GLU A 81 -4.33 -15.94 -1.84
CA GLU A 81 -5.14 -16.40 -2.98
C GLU A 81 -6.51 -15.73 -2.98
N VAL A 82 -7.20 -15.72 -1.84
CA VAL A 82 -8.51 -15.06 -1.69
C VAL A 82 -8.40 -13.55 -1.98
N LEU A 83 -7.36 -12.89 -1.49
CA LEU A 83 -7.09 -11.49 -1.80
C LEU A 83 -6.88 -11.28 -3.31
N CYS A 84 -6.02 -12.09 -3.93
CA CYS A 84 -5.69 -12.04 -5.35
C CYS A 84 -6.92 -12.24 -6.24
N ARG A 85 -7.91 -13.03 -5.80
CA ARG A 85 -9.19 -13.22 -6.50
C ARG A 85 -10.20 -12.11 -6.26
N ASN A 86 -9.87 -11.10 -5.47
CA ASN A 86 -10.77 -10.03 -5.04
C ASN A 86 -11.96 -10.56 -4.23
N GLU A 87 -11.74 -11.61 -3.43
CA GLU A 87 -12.75 -12.30 -2.63
C GLU A 87 -12.56 -12.08 -1.12
N ALA A 88 -11.74 -11.09 -0.72
CA ALA A 88 -11.31 -10.92 0.67
C ALA A 88 -12.46 -10.64 1.67
N VAL A 89 -13.64 -10.23 1.20
CA VAL A 89 -14.87 -10.18 2.01
C VAL A 89 -15.25 -11.55 2.57
N GLY A 90 -14.98 -12.62 1.82
CA GLY A 90 -15.28 -14.01 2.21
C GLY A 90 -14.47 -14.52 3.40
N LEU A 91 -13.41 -13.80 3.80
CA LEU A 91 -12.64 -14.11 5.00
C LEU A 91 -13.38 -13.74 6.30
N GLY A 92 -14.46 -12.95 6.20
CA GLY A 92 -15.34 -12.66 7.34
C GLY A 92 -14.67 -11.87 8.47
N CYS A 93 -13.66 -11.04 8.15
CA CYS A 93 -12.92 -10.30 9.16
C CYS A 93 -13.82 -9.26 9.84
N VAL A 94 -13.78 -9.22 11.17
CA VAL A 94 -14.55 -8.25 11.97
C VAL A 94 -13.68 -7.60 13.04
N ASP A 95 -14.04 -6.36 13.42
CA ASP A 95 -13.57 -5.75 14.66
C ASP A 95 -14.45 -6.24 15.81
N VAL A 96 -13.95 -7.19 16.58
CA VAL A 96 -14.74 -7.90 17.62
C VAL A 96 -15.40 -6.96 18.63
N PRO A 97 -14.74 -5.89 19.13
CA PRO A 97 -15.39 -4.92 20.02
C PRO A 97 -16.61 -4.21 19.43
N THR A 98 -16.64 -3.94 18.12
CA THR A 98 -17.70 -3.15 17.48
C THR A 98 -18.64 -3.98 16.60
N GLY A 99 -18.25 -5.20 16.24
CA GLY A 99 -18.95 -6.05 15.27
C GLY A 99 -18.82 -5.59 13.81
N ARG A 100 -18.03 -4.52 13.55
CA ARG A 100 -17.90 -3.94 12.21
C ARG A 100 -17.12 -4.87 11.29
N GLY A 101 -17.62 -5.09 10.08
CA GLY A 101 -16.97 -5.91 9.05
C GLY A 101 -15.86 -5.20 8.29
N PHE A 102 -14.76 -5.91 8.04
CA PHE A 102 -13.56 -5.45 7.34
C PHE A 102 -13.16 -6.42 6.23
N ALA A 103 -12.53 -5.89 5.19
CA ALA A 103 -11.89 -6.68 4.14
C ALA A 103 -10.37 -6.40 4.13
N PRO A 104 -9.53 -7.43 4.09
CA PRO A 104 -8.09 -7.27 3.92
C PRO A 104 -7.74 -6.56 2.60
N LEU A 105 -6.80 -5.62 2.66
CA LEU A 105 -6.29 -4.85 1.52
C LEU A 105 -4.96 -5.42 1.00
N PHE A 106 -4.02 -5.66 1.91
CA PHE A 106 -2.69 -6.24 1.67
C PHE A 106 -2.04 -6.64 3.01
N PHE A 107 -0.95 -7.38 2.93
CA PHE A 107 -0.17 -7.83 4.09
C PHE A 107 1.24 -7.26 4.09
N VAL A 108 1.79 -6.96 5.26
CA VAL A 108 3.22 -6.69 5.45
C VAL A 108 3.84 -7.91 6.13
N ILE A 109 4.86 -8.49 5.50
CA ILE A 109 5.61 -9.66 5.97
C ILE A 109 7.13 -9.40 5.86
N GLY A 110 7.95 -10.36 6.28
CA GLY A 110 9.41 -10.25 6.25
C GLY A 110 9.95 -9.88 7.63
N GLY A 111 10.89 -8.95 7.69
CA GLY A 111 11.63 -8.66 8.91
C GLY A 111 10.76 -8.08 10.02
N CYS A 112 10.82 -8.73 11.19
CA CYS A 112 10.07 -8.34 12.39
C CYS A 112 10.94 -7.49 13.34
N PRO A 113 10.44 -6.35 13.87
CA PRO A 113 11.15 -5.53 14.85
C PRO A 113 11.45 -6.24 16.17
N ASN A 114 10.79 -7.37 16.44
CA ASN A 114 10.98 -8.11 17.68
C ASN A 114 11.33 -9.58 17.40
N VAL A 115 12.59 -9.94 17.64
CA VAL A 115 13.10 -11.32 17.54
C VAL A 115 12.44 -12.29 18.53
N PHE A 116 11.83 -11.79 19.60
CA PHE A 116 11.10 -12.60 20.58
C PHE A 116 9.63 -12.81 20.22
N CYS A 117 9.12 -12.10 19.22
CA CYS A 117 7.80 -12.39 18.68
C CYS A 117 7.95 -13.52 17.66
N GLY A 118 7.13 -14.56 17.81
CA GLY A 118 6.98 -15.55 16.75
C GLY A 118 6.55 -14.90 15.43
N MET A 119 6.62 -15.68 14.36
CA MET A 119 6.27 -15.25 13.02
C MET A 119 4.86 -14.64 12.96
N GLN A 120 4.76 -13.47 12.33
CA GLN A 120 3.52 -12.71 12.22
C GLN A 120 3.55 -11.81 10.99
N ALA A 121 2.37 -11.44 10.52
CA ALA A 121 2.15 -10.48 9.45
C ALA A 121 1.32 -9.30 9.97
N VAL A 122 1.44 -8.12 9.37
CA VAL A 122 0.47 -7.03 9.58
C VAL A 122 -0.53 -7.06 8.45
N MET A 123 -1.82 -7.16 8.77
CA MET A 123 -2.89 -7.06 7.79
C MET A 123 -3.47 -5.66 7.82
N TYR A 124 -3.44 -4.97 6.68
CA TYR A 124 -4.16 -3.71 6.48
C TYR A 124 -5.55 -4.03 5.97
N SER A 125 -6.58 -3.40 6.52
CA SER A 125 -7.97 -3.69 6.20
C SER A 125 -8.80 -2.42 6.08
N ALA A 126 -9.82 -2.46 5.22
CA ALA A 126 -10.80 -1.39 5.08
C ALA A 126 -12.21 -1.88 5.46
N PRO A 127 -13.09 -0.99 5.96
CA PRO A 127 -14.48 -1.34 6.23
C PRO A 127 -15.25 -1.75 4.97
N ILE A 128 -16.02 -2.84 5.04
CA ILE A 128 -16.77 -3.38 3.88
C ILE A 128 -17.91 -2.43 3.43
N GLU A 129 -18.46 -1.63 4.34
CA GLU A 129 -19.67 -0.84 4.11
C GLU A 129 -19.41 0.52 3.44
N GLN A 130 -18.16 1.00 3.42
CA GLN A 130 -17.85 2.36 2.96
C GLN A 130 -16.92 2.33 1.74
N ALA A 131 -17.51 2.17 0.56
CA ALA A 131 -16.78 2.17 -0.69
C ALA A 131 -16.09 3.53 -0.93
N GLY A 132 -14.76 3.52 -0.98
CA GLY A 132 -13.92 4.67 -1.33
C GLY A 132 -13.72 5.72 -0.22
N GLN A 133 -14.28 5.50 0.96
CA GLN A 133 -14.16 6.41 2.10
C GLN A 133 -14.06 5.59 3.38
N GLY A 134 -12.96 5.67 4.12
CA GLY A 134 -12.88 4.90 5.36
C GLY A 134 -11.50 4.97 5.99
N GLU A 135 -11.47 4.82 7.30
CA GLU A 135 -10.24 4.61 8.04
C GLU A 135 -9.71 3.21 7.69
N VAL A 136 -8.52 3.16 7.10
CA VAL A 136 -7.76 1.91 6.98
C VAL A 136 -7.21 1.59 8.35
N ASP A 137 -7.57 0.42 8.87
CA ASP A 137 -7.06 -0.10 10.14
C ASP A 137 -6.08 -1.25 9.86
N PHE A 138 -5.33 -1.65 10.89
CA PHE A 138 -4.38 -2.73 10.77
C PHE A 138 -4.13 -3.44 12.10
N TRP A 139 -3.83 -4.73 12.03
CA TRP A 139 -3.52 -5.56 13.18
C TRP A 139 -2.66 -6.76 12.80
N TRP A 140 -2.17 -7.48 13.81
CA TRP A 140 -1.31 -8.64 13.63
C TRP A 140 -2.13 -9.88 13.24
N VAL A 141 -1.61 -10.64 12.27
CA VAL A 141 -2.11 -11.97 11.89
C VAL A 141 -1.00 -12.98 12.19
N LYS A 142 -1.38 -14.14 12.71
CA LYS A 142 -0.43 -15.16 13.18
C LYS A 142 -0.73 -16.51 12.51
N PRO A 143 0.28 -17.37 12.35
CA PRO A 143 0.04 -18.75 11.95
C PRO A 143 -0.77 -19.48 13.02
N ALA A 144 -1.59 -20.43 12.57
CA ALA A 144 -2.21 -21.42 13.43
C ALA A 144 -1.11 -22.23 14.12
N ARG A 145 -1.41 -22.67 15.35
CA ARG A 145 -0.55 -23.67 15.97
C ARG A 145 -0.62 -24.93 15.12
N VAL A 146 0.52 -25.39 14.60
CA VAL A 146 0.58 -26.63 13.82
C VAL A 146 0.15 -27.78 14.72
N GLU A 147 -1.09 -28.24 14.55
CA GLU A 147 -1.56 -29.49 15.12
C GLU A 147 -0.93 -30.66 14.34
N ALA A 148 -0.76 -31.81 14.99
CA ALA A 148 -0.12 -32.96 14.38
C ALA A 148 -0.84 -33.39 13.08
N GLY A 149 -0.21 -33.13 11.92
CA GLY A 149 -0.74 -33.47 10.60
C GLY A 149 -1.45 -32.33 9.85
N GLY A 150 -1.60 -31.15 10.45
CA GLY A 150 -2.12 -29.97 9.76
C GLY A 150 -1.06 -29.27 8.90
N GLY A 151 -1.42 -28.85 7.70
CA GLY A 151 -0.59 -27.97 6.87
C GLY A 151 -0.47 -26.56 7.48
N PRO A 152 0.52 -25.76 7.02
CA PRO A 152 0.67 -24.38 7.47
C PRO A 152 -0.59 -23.58 7.11
N SER A 153 -1.19 -22.90 8.08
CA SER A 153 -2.42 -22.13 7.90
C SER A 153 -2.49 -20.92 8.83
N VAL A 154 -3.34 -19.96 8.52
CA VAL A 154 -3.61 -18.79 9.37
C VAL A 154 -4.41 -19.20 10.61
N GLU A 155 -4.06 -18.66 11.78
CA GLU A 155 -4.93 -18.72 12.95
C GLU A 155 -6.18 -17.86 12.67
N ALA A 156 -7.31 -18.49 12.36
CA ALA A 156 -8.52 -17.82 11.88
C ALA A 156 -8.99 -16.69 12.80
N ASN A 157 -8.87 -16.84 14.12
CA ASN A 157 -9.24 -15.80 15.07
C ASN A 157 -8.39 -14.52 14.93
N THR A 158 -7.14 -14.63 14.46
CA THR A 158 -6.28 -13.47 14.27
C THR A 158 -6.57 -12.69 13.00
N LEU A 159 -7.44 -13.19 12.11
CA LEU A 159 -8.03 -12.38 11.04
C LEU A 159 -9.01 -11.33 11.58
N ASN A 160 -9.61 -11.56 12.75
CA ASN A 160 -10.45 -10.58 13.42
C ASN A 160 -9.62 -9.64 14.29
N ARG A 161 -10.04 -8.40 14.46
CA ARG A 161 -9.37 -7.45 15.34
C ARG A 161 -9.80 -7.69 16.79
N HIS A 162 -8.84 -8.03 17.63
CA HIS A 162 -8.98 -8.25 19.06
C HIS A 162 -8.12 -7.27 19.87
N ALA A 163 -8.77 -6.36 20.60
CA ALA A 163 -8.08 -5.44 21.51
C ALA A 163 -7.59 -6.12 22.82
N LYS A 164 -8.23 -7.23 23.22
CA LYS A 164 -8.00 -7.95 24.48
C LYS A 164 -8.21 -9.46 24.28
N GLY A 165 -7.82 -10.25 25.27
CA GLY A 165 -8.05 -11.70 25.30
C GLY A 165 -6.94 -12.53 24.65
N PRO A 166 -7.14 -13.86 24.52
CA PRO A 166 -6.12 -14.80 24.05
C PRO A 166 -5.68 -14.54 22.60
N HIS A 167 -6.58 -14.02 21.77
CA HIS A 167 -6.30 -13.68 20.37
C HIS A 167 -5.91 -12.22 20.16
N LYS A 168 -5.53 -11.49 21.23
CA LYS A 168 -5.13 -10.08 21.12
C LYS A 168 -4.08 -9.88 20.02
N ASN A 169 -4.40 -8.98 19.12
CA ASN A 169 -3.58 -8.67 17.95
C ASN A 169 -3.57 -7.18 17.57
N ASP A 170 -4.15 -6.31 18.39
CA ASP A 170 -3.98 -4.86 18.23
C ASP A 170 -2.48 -4.47 18.18
N PRO A 171 -2.08 -3.53 17.29
CA PRO A 171 -0.69 -3.18 17.06
C PRO A 171 0.02 -2.56 18.28
N GLY A 172 -0.71 -2.03 19.27
CA GLY A 172 -0.14 -1.50 20.50
C GLY A 172 0.99 -0.49 20.25
N ARG A 173 2.18 -0.75 20.81
CA ARG A 173 3.35 0.14 20.69
C ARG A 173 3.92 0.21 19.27
N SER A 174 3.57 -0.73 18.38
CA SER A 174 4.00 -0.71 16.98
C SER A 174 3.14 0.20 16.10
N LYS A 175 1.98 0.66 16.60
CA LYS A 175 1.02 1.48 15.84
C LYS A 175 1.66 2.70 15.15
N PRO A 176 2.56 3.49 15.79
CA PRO A 176 3.16 4.66 15.14
C PRO A 176 4.02 4.35 13.92
N PHE A 177 4.52 3.11 13.77
CA PHE A 177 5.36 2.72 12.62
C PHE A 177 4.52 2.35 11.39
N TYR A 178 3.37 1.75 11.61
CA TYR A 178 2.47 1.28 10.55
C TYR A 178 1.37 2.28 10.19
N LYS A 179 0.95 3.12 11.16
CA LYS A 179 -0.08 4.14 10.94
C LYS A 179 0.19 5.07 9.77
N PRO A 180 1.43 5.57 9.53
CA PRO A 180 1.69 6.43 8.38
C PRO A 180 1.31 5.79 7.03
N LEU A 181 1.48 4.47 6.87
CA LEU A 181 1.08 3.77 5.65
C LEU A 181 -0.45 3.66 5.54
N ALA A 182 -1.15 3.38 6.65
CA ALA A 182 -2.61 3.35 6.68
C ALA A 182 -3.21 4.73 6.34
N ASP A 183 -2.62 5.80 6.86
CA ASP A 183 -3.07 7.18 6.65
C ASP A 183 -2.97 7.61 5.17
N LEU A 184 -2.02 7.06 4.41
CA LEU A 184 -1.92 7.28 2.96
C LEU A 184 -3.16 6.78 2.22
N PHE A 185 -3.69 5.62 2.61
CA PHE A 185 -4.86 5.03 1.95
C PHE A 185 -6.20 5.56 2.48
N ALA A 186 -6.24 5.98 3.75
CA ALA A 186 -7.43 6.61 4.33
C ALA A 186 -7.74 7.98 3.68
N SER A 187 -6.68 8.71 3.31
CA SER A 187 -6.78 9.99 2.63
C SER A 187 -7.00 9.77 1.13
N SER A 188 -8.24 9.50 0.71
CA SER A 188 -8.64 9.12 -0.67
C SER A 188 -8.26 10.09 -1.80
N ARG A 189 -7.49 11.15 -1.52
CA ARG A 189 -6.99 12.16 -2.46
C ARG A 189 -5.55 12.61 -2.18
N GLY A 190 -4.81 11.89 -1.33
CA GLY A 190 -3.43 12.25 -0.99
C GLY A 190 -2.47 11.93 -2.14
N TYR A 191 -1.90 12.97 -2.74
CA TYR A 191 -0.61 12.83 -3.45
C TYR A 191 0.51 13.00 -2.44
N LYS A 192 1.45 12.07 -2.45
CA LYS A 192 2.66 12.15 -1.64
C LYS A 192 3.83 11.64 -2.44
N ASP A 193 4.89 12.43 -2.52
CA ASP A 193 6.13 12.06 -3.20
C ASP A 193 5.94 11.63 -4.66
N GLY A 194 4.97 12.25 -5.37
CA GLY A 194 4.64 11.91 -6.76
C GLY A 194 3.75 10.68 -6.93
N LEU A 195 3.31 10.06 -5.84
CA LEU A 195 2.44 8.90 -5.83
C LEU A 195 1.04 9.28 -5.31
N ARG A 196 0.00 8.80 -5.99
CA ARG A 196 -1.38 8.86 -5.52
C ARG A 196 -1.74 7.55 -4.84
N PHE A 197 -2.30 7.65 -3.64
CA PHE A 197 -2.79 6.50 -2.88
C PHE A 197 -4.31 6.49 -2.89
N GLY A 198 -4.90 5.31 -2.93
CA GLY A 198 -6.35 5.20 -2.83
C GLY A 198 -6.85 3.79 -2.66
N LEU A 199 -8.16 3.70 -2.47
CA LEU A 199 -8.92 2.45 -2.46
C LEU A 199 -9.85 2.45 -3.67
N GLU A 200 -9.90 1.33 -4.38
CA GLU A 200 -10.79 1.13 -5.52
C GLU A 200 -11.62 -0.13 -5.29
N PHE A 201 -12.91 -0.07 -5.64
CA PHE A 201 -13.76 -1.24 -5.62
C PHE A 201 -13.50 -2.09 -6.85
N VAL A 202 -13.22 -3.38 -6.65
CA VAL A 202 -12.87 -4.32 -7.70
C VAL A 202 -13.76 -5.54 -7.60
N GLU A 203 -14.35 -5.95 -8.73
CA GLU A 203 -15.19 -7.14 -8.79
C GLU A 203 -14.38 -8.44 -8.63
N PRO A 204 -14.99 -9.51 -8.09
CA PRO A 204 -14.35 -10.81 -7.97
C PRO A 204 -13.92 -11.36 -9.32
N ARG A 205 -12.80 -12.07 -9.34
CA ARG A 205 -12.31 -12.71 -10.57
C ARG A 205 -13.29 -13.82 -10.98
N GLY A 206 -13.90 -13.67 -12.15
CA GLY A 206 -14.96 -14.58 -12.62
C GLY A 206 -16.39 -14.08 -12.37
N GLY A 207 -16.56 -12.89 -11.77
CA GLY A 207 -17.82 -12.15 -11.76
C GLY A 207 -18.90 -12.65 -10.79
N ALA A 208 -18.60 -13.64 -9.95
CA ALA A 208 -19.52 -14.13 -8.92
C ALA A 208 -19.10 -13.62 -7.53
N GLY A 209 -20.03 -12.97 -6.83
CA GLY A 209 -19.83 -12.51 -5.45
C GLY A 209 -19.89 -10.99 -5.30
N ARG A 210 -19.57 -10.52 -4.09
CA ARG A 210 -19.49 -9.09 -3.78
C ARG A 210 -18.06 -8.63 -4.04
N GLY A 211 -17.89 -7.58 -4.84
CA GLY A 211 -16.58 -6.94 -5.01
C GLY A 211 -15.98 -6.45 -3.69
N VAL A 212 -14.68 -6.16 -3.73
CA VAL A 212 -13.90 -5.77 -2.56
C VAL A 212 -13.09 -4.51 -2.84
N GLN A 213 -12.77 -3.77 -1.80
CA GLN A 213 -11.80 -2.68 -1.92
C GLN A 213 -10.39 -3.23 -2.06
N ARG A 214 -9.65 -2.75 -3.05
CA ARG A 214 -8.21 -2.97 -3.20
C ARG A 214 -7.47 -1.66 -3.00
N ALA A 215 -6.38 -1.73 -2.25
CA ALA A 215 -5.45 -0.60 -2.12
C ALA A 215 -4.63 -0.47 -3.40
N PHE A 216 -4.53 0.74 -3.93
CA PHE A 216 -3.69 1.03 -5.09
C PHE A 216 -2.77 2.22 -4.84
N MET A 217 -1.63 2.16 -5.52
CA MET A 217 -0.71 3.26 -5.72
C MET A 217 -0.71 3.62 -7.20
N GLU A 218 -0.68 4.90 -7.53
CA GLU A 218 -0.63 5.35 -8.92
C GLU A 218 0.49 6.37 -9.09
N GLU A 219 1.40 6.06 -10.00
CA GLU A 219 2.51 6.92 -10.41
C GLU A 219 2.13 7.61 -11.72
N GLU A 220 2.37 8.91 -11.82
CA GLU A 220 2.24 9.65 -13.08
C GLU A 220 3.62 9.79 -13.73
N ARG A 221 3.83 9.12 -14.88
CA ARG A 221 5.12 9.08 -15.59
C ARG A 221 4.90 9.16 -17.09
N ASP A 222 5.68 9.99 -17.77
CA ASP A 222 5.69 10.15 -19.22
C ASP A 222 4.29 10.42 -19.84
N GLY A 223 3.41 11.10 -19.10
CA GLY A 223 2.02 11.39 -19.50
C GLY A 223 1.05 10.21 -19.35
N GLY A 224 1.51 9.08 -18.80
CA GLY A 224 0.71 7.92 -18.43
C GLY A 224 0.52 7.78 -16.92
N ARG A 225 -0.50 7.03 -16.53
CA ARG A 225 -0.74 6.62 -15.13
C ARG A 225 -0.45 5.14 -14.98
N ASN A 226 0.50 4.81 -14.12
CA ASN A 226 0.85 3.44 -13.79
C ASN A 226 0.22 3.08 -12.44
N ARG A 227 -0.89 2.34 -12.48
CA ARG A 227 -1.60 1.89 -11.27
C ARG A 227 -1.10 0.53 -10.82
N MET A 228 -0.85 0.41 -9.52
CA MET A 228 -0.28 -0.73 -8.83
C MET A 228 -1.22 -1.13 -7.68
N TYR A 229 -1.92 -2.25 -7.81
CA TYR A 229 -2.80 -2.78 -6.77
C TYR A 229 -1.97 -3.60 -5.79
N LEU A 230 -1.82 -3.09 -4.57
CA LEU A 230 -1.01 -3.76 -3.56
C LEU A 230 -1.57 -5.14 -3.23
N HIS A 231 -0.66 -6.10 -3.11
CA HIS A 231 -0.94 -7.47 -2.70
C HIS A 231 -0.21 -7.76 -1.39
N LEU A 232 1.09 -7.44 -1.36
CA LEU A 232 1.95 -7.71 -0.23
C LEU A 232 3.11 -6.70 -0.18
N VAL A 233 3.61 -6.42 1.02
CA VAL A 233 4.82 -5.65 1.26
C VAL A 233 5.82 -6.56 1.96
N TRP A 234 6.94 -6.82 1.29
CA TRP A 234 8.08 -7.47 1.90
C TRP A 234 8.93 -6.40 2.61
N GLN A 235 9.03 -6.47 3.92
CA GLN A 235 9.89 -5.61 4.72
C GLN A 235 11.25 -6.27 4.89
N GLU A 236 12.31 -5.65 4.39
CA GLU A 236 13.65 -6.22 4.40
C GLU A 236 14.53 -5.65 5.51
N ASP A 237 14.50 -4.34 5.72
CA ASP A 237 15.36 -3.69 6.70
C ASP A 237 14.71 -2.43 7.27
N TRP A 238 15.03 -2.08 8.51
CA TRP A 238 14.57 -0.87 9.16
C TRP A 238 15.55 -0.40 10.22
N THR A 239 15.46 0.88 10.59
CA THR A 239 16.28 1.43 11.66
C THR A 239 15.82 0.94 13.03
N ALA A 240 16.45 -0.10 13.56
CA ALA A 240 16.17 -0.63 14.90
C ALA A 240 16.60 0.30 16.05
N ASN A 241 17.68 1.09 15.87
CA ASN A 241 18.22 1.94 16.92
C ASN A 241 17.32 3.17 17.20
N PRO A 242 16.74 3.34 18.41
CA PRO A 242 15.89 4.47 18.75
C PRO A 242 16.59 5.83 18.65
N PHE A 243 17.91 5.91 18.84
CA PHE A 243 18.71 7.14 18.81
C PHE A 243 19.29 7.49 17.44
N ALA A 244 19.02 6.69 16.40
CA ALA A 244 19.46 7.01 15.05
C ALA A 244 18.84 8.34 14.58
N ARG A 245 19.70 9.24 14.05
CA ARG A 245 19.30 10.56 13.57
C ARG A 245 18.32 10.51 12.41
N SER A 246 18.39 9.46 11.59
CA SER A 246 17.44 9.17 10.52
C SER A 246 16.80 7.82 10.78
N LYS A 247 15.50 7.72 10.44
CA LYS A 247 14.75 6.47 10.46
C LYS A 247 14.44 6.09 9.03
N TYR A 248 14.62 4.81 8.73
CA TYR A 248 14.24 4.25 7.45
C TYR A 248 13.53 2.91 7.60
N ILE A 249 12.78 2.55 6.57
CA ILE A 249 12.24 1.22 6.29
C ILE A 249 12.50 0.94 4.81
N LYS A 250 12.93 -0.27 4.47
CA LYS A 250 13.23 -0.70 3.11
C LYS A 250 12.64 -2.08 2.85
N GLY A 251 12.39 -2.37 1.59
CA GLY A 251 11.97 -3.69 1.15
C GLY A 251 11.41 -3.65 -0.25
N LYS A 252 10.45 -4.52 -0.56
CA LYS A 252 9.80 -4.58 -1.87
C LYS A 252 8.28 -4.52 -1.75
N LEU A 253 7.64 -3.79 -2.65
CA LEU A 253 6.19 -3.79 -2.84
C LEU A 253 5.84 -4.82 -3.89
N VAL A 254 4.95 -5.75 -3.56
CA VAL A 254 4.38 -6.74 -4.48
C VAL A 254 2.97 -6.31 -4.86
N TYR A 255 2.70 -6.22 -6.16
CA TYR A 255 1.45 -5.67 -6.67
C TYR A 255 1.01 -6.31 -7.98
N GLN A 256 -0.27 -6.15 -8.29
CA GLN A 256 -0.86 -6.47 -9.59
C GLN A 256 -1.03 -5.17 -10.40
N LYS A 257 -0.78 -5.20 -11.71
CA LYS A 257 -1.13 -4.06 -12.60
C LYS A 257 -2.58 -4.12 -13.06
N ASN A 258 -3.08 -5.34 -13.26
CA ASN A 258 -4.49 -5.64 -13.52
C ASN A 258 -5.00 -6.51 -12.37
N PRO A 259 -5.97 -6.05 -11.55
CA PRO A 259 -6.42 -6.80 -10.39
C PRO A 259 -7.25 -8.04 -10.77
N GLN A 260 -7.59 -8.22 -12.05
CA GLN A 260 -8.23 -9.42 -12.58
C GLN A 260 -7.25 -10.50 -13.05
N ALA A 261 -5.95 -10.19 -13.14
CA ALA A 261 -4.91 -11.13 -13.55
C ALA A 261 -4.11 -11.62 -12.36
N GLN A 262 -3.83 -12.92 -12.30
CA GLN A 262 -2.87 -13.48 -11.33
C GLN A 262 -1.45 -13.34 -11.87
N GLN A 263 -1.00 -12.10 -11.97
CA GLN A 263 0.36 -11.76 -12.33
C GLN A 263 0.82 -10.63 -11.43
N PHE A 264 1.97 -10.84 -10.83
CA PHE A 264 2.55 -9.97 -9.83
C PHE A 264 3.86 -9.37 -10.35
N PHE A 265 4.15 -8.20 -9.82
CA PHE A 265 5.38 -7.45 -10.05
C PHE A 265 5.92 -7.03 -8.69
N ALA A 266 7.23 -6.78 -8.61
CA ALA A 266 7.85 -6.24 -7.42
C ALA A 266 8.73 -5.03 -7.74
N ARG A 267 8.71 -4.03 -6.85
CA ARG A 267 9.64 -2.90 -6.87
C ARG A 267 10.21 -2.64 -5.50
N SER A 268 11.49 -2.31 -5.46
CA SER A 268 12.15 -1.87 -4.24
C SER A 268 11.57 -0.53 -3.78
N TYR A 269 11.39 -0.37 -2.47
CA TYR A 269 10.96 0.88 -1.86
C TYR A 269 11.85 1.25 -0.69
N THR A 270 11.93 2.55 -0.41
CA THR A 270 12.53 3.10 0.80
C THR A 270 11.61 4.17 1.37
N ILE A 271 11.26 4.03 2.65
CA ILE A 271 10.65 5.11 3.45
C ILE A 271 11.76 5.69 4.30
N ALA A 272 12.14 6.94 4.09
CA ALA A 272 13.12 7.63 4.92
C ALA A 272 12.68 9.08 5.16
N ASN A 273 12.78 9.56 6.41
CA ASN A 273 12.39 10.92 6.78
C ASN A 273 10.97 11.28 6.31
N SER A 274 10.02 10.36 6.48
CA SER A 274 8.63 10.47 6.03
C SER A 274 8.41 10.54 4.52
N ARG A 275 9.46 10.39 3.70
CA ARG A 275 9.39 10.33 2.25
C ARG A 275 9.38 8.88 1.78
N LEU A 276 8.47 8.52 0.88
CA LEU A 276 8.47 7.22 0.20
C LEU A 276 9.11 7.39 -1.17
N GLU A 277 10.10 6.56 -1.46
CA GLU A 277 10.79 6.49 -2.75
C GLU A 277 10.64 5.06 -3.30
N LEU A 278 10.27 4.95 -4.57
CA LEU A 278 10.24 3.69 -5.32
C LEU A 278 11.42 3.66 -6.27
N ALA A 279 12.00 2.48 -6.44
CA ALA A 279 13.00 2.27 -7.45
C ALA A 279 12.37 2.26 -8.86
N ASP A 280 13.14 2.70 -9.85
CA ASP A 280 12.72 2.68 -11.26
C ASP A 280 12.69 1.25 -11.82
N ASP A 281 13.53 0.37 -11.29
CA ASP A 281 13.61 -1.02 -11.71
C ASP A 281 12.45 -1.84 -11.13
N GLU A 282 11.89 -2.66 -12.00
CA GLU A 282 10.82 -3.60 -11.69
C GLU A 282 11.35 -5.02 -11.91
N ALA A 283 11.12 -5.91 -10.94
CA ALA A 283 11.48 -7.30 -11.06
C ALA A 283 10.68 -7.99 -12.20
N PRO A 284 11.20 -9.08 -12.79
CA PRO A 284 10.43 -9.90 -13.71
C PRO A 284 9.08 -10.32 -13.11
N PRO A 285 8.02 -10.42 -13.94
CA PRO A 285 6.71 -10.84 -13.44
C PRO A 285 6.72 -12.29 -12.96
N PHE A 286 5.84 -12.60 -12.01
CA PHE A 286 5.63 -13.94 -11.46
C PHE A 286 4.15 -14.20 -11.15
N ASP A 287 3.75 -15.48 -11.06
CA ASP A 287 2.33 -15.86 -10.96
C ASP A 287 1.94 -16.47 -9.59
N SER A 288 2.92 -16.70 -8.72
CA SER A 288 2.70 -17.16 -7.34
C SER A 288 2.20 -16.03 -6.44
N VAL A 289 1.25 -16.32 -5.55
CA VAL A 289 0.71 -15.32 -4.60
C VAL A 289 1.71 -14.98 -3.48
N LEU A 290 2.68 -15.87 -3.23
CA LEU A 290 3.88 -15.58 -2.44
C LEU A 290 5.08 -15.44 -3.40
N PRO A 291 5.90 -14.38 -3.24
CA PRO A 291 7.09 -14.23 -4.07
C PRO A 291 8.13 -15.31 -3.75
N GLY A 292 9.06 -15.55 -4.67
CA GLY A 292 10.23 -16.39 -4.41
C GLY A 292 11.30 -15.66 -3.60
N ASP A 293 12.39 -16.36 -3.31
CA ASP A 293 13.54 -15.83 -2.55
C ASP A 293 14.23 -14.64 -3.20
N ASP A 294 13.99 -14.40 -4.50
CA ASP A 294 14.45 -13.24 -5.25
C ASP A 294 13.87 -11.91 -4.72
N ILE A 295 12.83 -11.97 -3.88
CA ILE A 295 12.33 -10.80 -3.16
C ILE A 295 13.34 -10.28 -2.13
N LYS A 296 14.29 -11.12 -1.66
CA LYS A 296 15.37 -10.70 -0.77
C LYS A 296 16.45 -9.95 -1.56
N GLY A 297 17.04 -8.91 -0.96
CA GLY A 297 18.09 -8.10 -1.58
C GLY A 297 17.93 -6.61 -1.41
#